data_AF-A0AAE0VR09-F1
#
_entry.id   AF-A0AAE0VR09-F1
#
_cell.length_a   1.000
_cell.length_b   1.000
_cell.length_c   1.000
_cell.angle_alpha   90.00
_cell.angle_beta   90.00
_cell.angle_gamma   90.00
#
_symmetry.space_group_name_H-M   'P 1'
#
loop_
_entity.id
_entity.type
_entity.pdbx_description
1 polymer ?
#
loop_
_entity_poly.entity_id
_entity_poly.type
_entity_poly.pdbx_seq_one_letter_code
_entity_poly.pdbx_strand_id
1 'polypeptide(L)'
;MAEHIANQLYADSSIIMLLYDELENSKEIRKCVIDGVIDASLLKPKLILDKFQVIVAATRAIHNQKHEKMTTKTIHSEILFCLSPSKNISDSYRNFGLGEEDKCILVVIVDDQDNSKLNALQQLIKGRQLPLSDLHSTADTSAIKKIYKIRDEELEVCSLLDAVVTRISSKEIVTL
;
A
#
# COMPACT_ATOMS: atom_id res chain seq x y z
N MET A 1 12.48 -8.18 7.81
CA MET A 1 11.58 -9.09 8.56
C MET A 1 10.15 -8.65 8.32
N ALA A 2 9.19 -9.58 8.24
CA ALA A 2 7.78 -9.23 8.11
C ALA A 2 7.26 -8.62 9.44
N GLU A 3 6.47 -7.55 9.36
CA GLU A 3 5.80 -7.00 10.53
C GLU A 3 4.33 -7.41 10.52
N HIS A 4 3.88 -8.04 11.61
CA HIS A 4 2.49 -8.39 11.85
C HIS A 4 1.83 -7.30 12.68
N ILE A 5 0.79 -6.70 12.13
CA ILE A 5 0.07 -5.58 12.75
C ILE A 5 -1.37 -6.04 12.97
N ALA A 6 -1.74 -6.16 14.25
CA ALA A 6 -3.14 -6.40 14.62
C ALA A 6 -3.98 -5.17 14.29
N ASN A 7 -5.13 -5.38 13.65
CA ASN A 7 -6.04 -4.27 13.37
C ASN A 7 -6.82 -3.93 14.64
N GLN A 8 -6.56 -2.76 15.23
CA GLN A 8 -7.23 -2.33 16.47
C GLN A 8 -8.74 -2.12 16.30
N LEU A 9 -9.21 -1.79 15.10
CA LEU A 9 -10.63 -1.60 14.80
C LEU A 9 -11.36 -2.92 14.52
N TYR A 10 -10.60 -3.95 14.11
CA TYR A 10 -11.12 -5.25 13.72
C TYR A 10 -10.24 -6.35 14.30
N ALA A 11 -10.56 -6.81 15.50
CA ALA A 11 -9.74 -7.78 16.25
C ALA A 11 -9.54 -9.13 15.53
N ASP A 12 -10.46 -9.47 14.61
CA ASP A 12 -10.43 -10.64 13.74
C ASP A 12 -9.59 -10.44 12.47
N SER A 13 -9.07 -9.23 12.22
CA SER A 13 -8.26 -8.91 11.05
C SER A 13 -6.81 -8.57 11.39
N SER A 14 -5.90 -8.95 10.50
CA SER A 14 -4.45 -8.74 10.62
C SER A 14 -3.87 -8.20 9.32
N ILE A 15 -2.84 -7.37 9.45
CA ILE A 15 -2.11 -6.79 8.32
C ILE A 15 -0.65 -7.20 8.45
N ILE A 16 -0.10 -7.82 7.41
CA ILE A 16 1.32 -8.16 7.33
C ILE A 16 1.97 -7.30 6.27
N MET A 17 3.13 -6.73 6.57
CA MET A 17 3.88 -5.88 5.64
C MET A 17 5.32 -6.36 5.44
N LEU A 18 5.79 -6.31 4.20
CA LEU A 18 7.16 -6.64 3.82
C LEU A 18 7.71 -5.64 2.81
N LEU A 19 8.91 -5.13 3.04
CA LEU A 19 9.64 -4.29 2.11
C LEU A 19 10.75 -5.09 1.43
N TYR A 20 10.87 -4.95 0.12
CA TYR A 20 12.00 -5.47 -0.65
C TYR A 20 12.56 -4.39 -1.56
N ASP A 21 13.87 -4.46 -1.79
CA ASP A 21 14.59 -3.77 -2.85
C ASP A 21 15.33 -4.76 -3.74
N GLU A 22 16.08 -4.23 -4.71
CA GLU A 22 16.89 -5.02 -5.65
C GLU A 22 16.08 -6.12 -6.37
N LEU A 23 14.81 -5.82 -6.71
CA LEU A 23 13.93 -6.80 -7.36
C LEU A 23 14.42 -7.19 -8.76
N GLU A 24 14.42 -8.50 -9.00
CA GLU A 24 14.79 -9.10 -10.29
C GLU A 24 13.57 -9.59 -11.09
N ASN A 25 12.43 -9.84 -10.43
CA ASN A 25 11.26 -10.47 -11.04
C ASN A 25 9.92 -9.74 -10.78
N SER A 26 9.95 -8.42 -10.71
CA SER A 26 8.76 -7.54 -10.59
C SER A 26 7.61 -7.91 -11.54
N LYS A 27 7.92 -8.18 -12.82
CA LYS A 27 6.94 -8.57 -13.84
C LYS A 27 6.26 -9.91 -13.53
N GLU A 28 7.02 -10.89 -13.04
CA GLU A 28 6.52 -12.20 -12.65
C GLU A 28 5.59 -12.08 -11.44
N ILE A 29 6.03 -11.40 -10.38
CA ILE A 29 5.25 -11.20 -9.15
C ILE A 29 3.94 -10.45 -9.45
N ARG A 30 4.01 -9.38 -10.26
CA ARG A 30 2.84 -8.62 -10.70
C ARG A 30 1.83 -9.50 -11.43
N LYS A 31 2.31 -10.38 -12.32
CA LYS A 31 1.46 -11.31 -13.06
C LYS A 31 0.79 -12.31 -12.11
N CYS A 32 1.52 -12.89 -11.16
CA CYS A 32 0.96 -13.83 -10.18
C CYS A 32 -0.19 -13.21 -9.36
N VAL A 33 -0.09 -11.93 -8.99
CA VAL A 33 -1.19 -11.23 -8.28
C VAL A 33 -2.38 -10.94 -9.21
N ILE A 34 -2.13 -10.54 -10.45
CA ILE A 34 -3.21 -10.29 -11.43
C ILE A 34 -3.96 -11.58 -11.76
N ASP A 35 -3.24 -12.69 -11.91
CA ASP A 35 -3.79 -14.01 -12.22
C ASP A 35 -4.44 -14.68 -10.98
N GLY A 36 -4.37 -14.04 -9.80
CA GLY A 36 -4.95 -14.53 -8.55
C GLY A 36 -4.20 -15.71 -7.92
N VAL A 37 -2.97 -15.98 -8.37
CA VAL A 37 -2.09 -17.01 -7.81
C VAL A 37 -1.61 -16.61 -6.42
N ILE A 38 -1.40 -15.31 -6.19
CA ILE A 38 -0.99 -14.75 -4.89
C ILE A 38 -1.99 -13.71 -4.44
N ASP A 39 -2.38 -13.84 -3.18
CA ASP A 39 -3.35 -12.98 -2.50
C ASP A 39 -2.62 -11.89 -1.70
N ALA A 40 -2.14 -10.85 -2.38
CA ALA A 40 -1.43 -9.73 -1.76
C ALA A 40 -1.59 -8.41 -2.54
N SER A 41 -1.46 -7.28 -1.85
CA SER A 41 -1.35 -5.96 -2.47
C SER A 41 0.12 -5.59 -2.66
N LEU A 42 0.46 -5.15 -3.87
CA LEU A 42 1.83 -4.81 -4.28
C LEU A 42 1.94 -3.29 -4.44
N LEU A 43 2.54 -2.62 -3.47
CA LEU A 43 2.62 -1.15 -3.41
C LEU A 43 4.00 -0.65 -3.83
N LYS A 44 4.07 0.52 -4.47
CA LYS A 44 5.33 1.23 -4.75
C LYS A 44 5.83 1.97 -3.50
N PRO A 45 6.96 1.58 -2.89
CA PRO A 45 7.48 2.23 -1.68
C PRO A 45 7.78 3.72 -1.85
N LYS A 46 8.11 4.16 -3.07
CA LYS A 46 8.35 5.57 -3.39
C LYS A 46 7.20 6.51 -3.04
N LEU A 47 5.97 5.99 -2.98
CA LEU A 47 4.78 6.77 -2.61
C LEU A 47 4.31 6.50 -1.16
N ILE A 48 5.11 5.79 -0.37
CA ILE A 48 4.81 5.42 1.01
C ILE A 48 5.78 6.13 1.95
N LEU A 49 5.30 7.16 2.65
CA LEU A 49 6.12 7.88 3.61
C LEU A 49 6.29 7.07 4.90
N ASP A 50 5.20 6.52 5.41
CA ASP A 50 5.19 5.78 6.68
C ASP A 50 4.21 4.61 6.60
N LYS A 51 4.48 3.54 7.35
CA LYS A 51 3.59 2.37 7.45
C LYS A 51 2.19 2.75 7.93
N PHE A 52 2.07 3.79 8.75
CA PHE A 52 0.78 4.29 9.22
C PHE A 52 -0.17 4.65 8.08
N GLN A 53 0.34 5.25 6.99
CA GLN A 53 -0.51 5.57 5.82
C GLN A 53 -1.13 4.30 5.21
N VAL A 54 -0.38 3.19 5.19
CA VAL A 54 -0.83 1.91 4.66
C VAL A 54 -1.81 1.26 5.61
N ILE A 55 -1.57 1.32 6.93
CA ILE A 55 -2.51 0.82 7.95
C ILE A 55 -3.86 1.53 7.81
N VAL A 56 -3.89 2.85 7.62
CA VAL A 56 -5.14 3.61 7.43
C VAL A 56 -5.88 3.13 6.17
N ALA A 57 -5.18 3.03 5.04
CA ALA A 57 -5.79 2.59 3.78
C ALA A 57 -6.29 1.13 3.85
N ALA A 58 -5.50 0.22 4.44
CA ALA A 58 -5.88 -1.17 4.60
C ALA A 58 -7.03 -1.35 5.58
N THR A 59 -7.05 -0.60 6.68
CA THR A 59 -8.17 -0.64 7.63
C THR A 59 -9.46 -0.14 7.00
N ARG A 60 -9.39 0.91 6.17
CA ARG A 60 -10.54 1.36 5.38
C ARG A 60 -11.00 0.31 4.37
N ALA A 61 -10.07 -0.36 3.71
CA ALA A 61 -10.39 -1.44 2.77
C ALA A 61 -11.09 -2.61 3.48
N ILE A 62 -10.58 -3.03 4.65
CA ILE A 62 -11.19 -4.07 5.50
C ILE A 62 -12.59 -3.63 5.95
N HIS A 63 -12.74 -2.38 6.39
CA HIS A 63 -14.04 -1.82 6.74
C HIS A 63 -15.04 -1.94 5.58
N ASN A 64 -14.63 -1.52 4.37
CA ASN A 64 -15.46 -1.60 3.17
C ASN A 64 -15.82 -3.04 2.82
N GLN A 65 -14.88 -3.99 2.96
CA GLN A 65 -15.13 -5.42 2.73
C GLN A 65 -16.19 -5.96 3.69
N LYS A 66 -16.05 -5.71 4.99
CA LYS A 66 -16.97 -6.20 6.02
C LYS A 66 -18.38 -5.63 5.90
N HIS A 67 -18.53 -4.46 5.27
CA HIS A 67 -19.82 -3.80 5.06
C HIS A 67 -20.31 -3.91 3.61
N GLU A 68 -19.70 -4.76 2.78
CA GLU A 68 -20.08 -4.96 1.37
C GLU A 68 -20.10 -3.67 0.54
N LYS A 69 -19.21 -2.73 0.88
CA LYS A 69 -19.07 -1.39 0.26
C LYS A 69 -17.78 -1.22 -0.54
N MET A 70 -17.09 -2.32 -0.86
CA MET A 70 -15.90 -2.25 -1.72
C MET A 70 -16.28 -1.68 -3.08
N THR A 71 -15.44 -0.78 -3.59
CA THR A 71 -15.57 -0.29 -4.96
C THR A 71 -14.89 -1.23 -5.96
N THR A 72 -13.85 -1.92 -5.50
CA THR A 72 -13.08 -2.88 -6.28
C THR A 72 -13.51 -4.33 -5.98
N LYS A 73 -12.95 -5.29 -6.73
CA LYS A 73 -13.36 -6.71 -6.65
C LYS A 73 -12.68 -7.47 -5.52
N THR A 74 -11.54 -7.01 -5.03
CA THR A 74 -10.72 -7.73 -4.04
C THR A 74 -10.21 -6.77 -2.97
N ILE A 75 -9.94 -7.28 -1.77
CA ILE A 75 -9.37 -6.47 -0.69
C ILE A 75 -8.04 -5.80 -1.09
N HIS A 76 -7.21 -6.48 -1.89
CA HIS A 76 -5.91 -5.97 -2.35
C HIS A 76 -6.03 -4.78 -3.30
N SER A 77 -7.00 -4.87 -4.21
CA SER A 77 -7.33 -3.75 -5.10
C SER A 77 -7.99 -2.61 -4.32
N GLU A 78 -8.76 -2.94 -3.29
CA GLU A 78 -9.40 -1.96 -2.43
C GLU A 78 -8.37 -1.19 -1.59
N ILE A 79 -7.29 -1.84 -1.14
CA ILE A 79 -6.15 -1.18 -0.47
C ILE A 79 -5.53 -0.12 -1.40
N LEU A 80 -5.18 -0.49 -2.64
CA LEU A 80 -4.62 0.44 -3.64
C LEU A 80 -5.58 1.59 -3.92
N PHE A 81 -6.87 1.28 -4.07
CA PHE A 81 -7.91 2.27 -4.25
C PHE A 81 -8.05 3.19 -3.04
N CYS A 82 -7.92 2.69 -1.81
CA CYS A 82 -8.00 3.50 -0.59
C CYS A 82 -6.76 4.37 -0.37
N LEU A 83 -5.57 3.89 -0.73
CA LEU A 83 -4.33 4.68 -0.71
C LEU A 83 -4.39 5.86 -1.68
N SER A 84 -5.03 5.66 -2.83
CA SER A 84 -5.13 6.68 -3.86
C SER A 84 -6.08 7.81 -3.46
N PRO A 85 -5.69 9.08 -3.67
CA PRO A 85 -6.61 10.20 -3.51
C PRO A 85 -7.59 10.34 -4.70
N SER A 86 -7.38 9.57 -5.78
CA SER A 86 -8.26 9.54 -6.95
C SER A 86 -9.41 8.53 -6.76
N LYS A 87 -10.59 8.88 -7.27
CA LYS A 87 -11.72 7.95 -7.40
C LYS A 87 -11.60 7.02 -8.63
N ASN A 88 -10.54 7.18 -9.44
CA ASN A 88 -10.26 6.33 -10.58
C ASN A 88 -9.43 5.11 -10.16
N ILE A 89 -10.01 3.92 -10.34
CA ILE A 89 -9.39 2.63 -10.00
C ILE A 89 -8.10 2.42 -10.81
N SER A 90 -8.13 2.69 -12.12
CA SER A 90 -6.97 2.51 -13.02
C SER A 90 -5.80 3.41 -12.64
N ASP A 91 -6.08 4.66 -12.24
CA ASP A 91 -5.05 5.57 -11.76
C ASP A 91 -4.43 5.08 -10.44
N SER A 92 -5.26 4.50 -9.57
CA SER A 92 -4.81 3.92 -8.29
C SER A 92 -3.79 2.79 -8.55
N TYR A 93 -4.08 1.88 -9.49
CA TYR A 93 -3.15 0.82 -9.88
C TYR A 93 -1.88 1.37 -10.54
N ARG A 94 -2.01 2.28 -11.50
CA ARG A 94 -0.85 2.81 -12.24
C ARG A 94 0.13 3.53 -11.32
N ASN A 95 -0.40 4.28 -10.37
CA ASN A 95 0.40 5.13 -9.51
C ASN A 95 0.96 4.35 -8.31
N PHE A 96 0.10 3.66 -7.56
CA PHE A 96 0.46 3.01 -6.30
C PHE A 96 0.83 1.54 -6.45
N GLY A 97 0.37 0.86 -7.50
CA GLY A 97 0.64 -0.56 -7.73
C GLY A 97 2.01 -0.80 -8.37
N LEU A 98 2.64 -1.94 -8.08
CA LEU A 98 3.93 -2.33 -8.67
C LEU A 98 3.92 -2.27 -10.21
N GLY A 99 4.91 -1.60 -10.78
CA GLY A 99 5.22 -1.57 -12.21
C GLY A 99 6.19 -2.67 -12.64
N GLU A 100 6.26 -2.95 -13.95
CA GLU A 100 7.10 -4.03 -14.49
C GLU A 100 8.60 -3.79 -14.29
N GLU A 101 9.04 -2.53 -14.22
CA GLU A 101 10.46 -2.15 -14.08
C GLU A 101 10.82 -1.69 -12.66
N ASP A 102 9.88 -1.77 -11.72
CA ASP A 102 10.12 -1.32 -10.35
C ASP A 102 11.11 -2.24 -9.62
N LYS A 103 12.06 -1.63 -8.92
CA LYS A 103 13.12 -2.33 -8.17
C LYS A 103 12.84 -2.46 -6.67
N CYS A 104 11.80 -1.80 -6.18
CA CYS A 104 11.39 -1.86 -4.78
C CYS A 104 9.88 -2.12 -4.71
N ILE A 105 9.46 -2.88 -3.70
CA ILE A 105 8.06 -3.24 -3.47
C ILE A 105 7.76 -3.25 -1.98
N LEU A 106 6.60 -2.71 -1.62
CA LEU A 106 5.99 -2.91 -0.31
C LEU A 106 4.81 -3.84 -0.50
N VAL A 107 4.90 -5.03 0.08
CA VAL A 107 3.84 -6.03 0.05
C VAL A 107 2.95 -5.85 1.27
N VAL A 108 1.64 -5.92 1.07
CA VAL A 108 0.63 -5.91 2.13
C VAL A 108 -0.25 -7.14 1.97
N ILE A 109 -0.35 -7.93 3.03
CA ILE A 109 -1.21 -9.12 3.11
C ILE A 109 -2.24 -8.86 4.21
N VAL A 110 -3.50 -9.20 3.93
CA VAL A 110 -4.59 -9.15 4.89
C VAL A 110 -5.02 -10.58 5.22
N ASP A 111 -5.19 -10.84 6.52
CA ASP A 111 -5.75 -12.08 7.07
C ASP A 111 -5.02 -13.35 6.56
N ASP A 112 -3.86 -13.61 7.15
CA ASP A 112 -2.98 -14.74 6.82
C ASP A 112 -2.52 -15.48 8.10
N GLN A 113 -3.48 -16.07 8.82
CA GLN A 113 -3.24 -16.66 10.15
C GLN A 113 -2.24 -17.82 10.14
N ASP A 114 -2.19 -18.59 9.05
CA ASP A 114 -1.29 -19.74 8.88
C ASP A 114 0.02 -19.39 8.15
N ASN A 115 0.22 -18.11 7.83
CA ASN A 115 1.33 -17.62 7.01
C ASN A 115 1.45 -18.28 5.63
N SER A 116 0.38 -18.90 5.11
CA SER A 116 0.42 -19.59 3.82
C SER A 116 0.68 -18.61 2.68
N LYS A 117 0.01 -17.44 2.69
CA LYS A 117 0.20 -16.39 1.67
C LYS A 117 1.59 -15.78 1.79
N LEU A 118 2.03 -15.49 3.02
CA LEU A 118 3.35 -14.97 3.35
C LEU A 118 4.46 -15.89 2.80
N ASN A 119 4.39 -17.19 3.12
CA ASN A 119 5.39 -18.16 2.71
C ASN A 119 5.44 -18.32 1.18
N ALA A 120 4.29 -18.40 0.52
CA ALA A 120 4.21 -18.49 -0.93
C ALA A 120 4.84 -17.26 -1.62
N LEU A 121 4.56 -16.07 -1.09
CA LEU A 121 5.10 -14.83 -1.60
C LEU A 121 6.62 -14.69 -1.36
N GLN A 122 7.11 -15.09 -0.18
CA GLN A 122 8.55 -15.08 0.11
C GLN A 122 9.36 -16.01 -0.80
N GLN A 123 8.78 -17.14 -1.20
CA GLN A 123 9.43 -18.05 -2.16
C GLN A 123 9.44 -17.50 -3.60
N LEU A 124 8.47 -16.66 -3.95
CA LEU A 124 8.39 -16.07 -5.29
C LEU A 124 9.30 -14.86 -5.47
N ILE A 125 9.44 -14.00 -4.45
CA ILE A 125 10.16 -12.73 -4.58
C ILE A 125 11.67 -12.98 -4.69
N LYS A 126 12.26 -12.52 -5.80
CA LYS A 126 13.70 -12.45 -6.00
C LYS A 126 14.15 -11.01 -5.78
N GLY A 127 14.62 -10.73 -4.58
CA GLY A 127 15.13 -9.44 -4.16
C GLY A 127 15.58 -9.48 -2.72
N ARG A 128 16.12 -8.37 -2.23
CA ARG A 128 16.63 -8.27 -0.86
C ARG A 128 15.55 -7.72 0.05
N GLN A 129 15.27 -8.43 1.14
CA GLN A 129 14.28 -7.99 2.12
C GLN A 129 14.87 -6.90 3.03
N LEU A 130 14.14 -5.80 3.19
CA LEU A 130 14.50 -4.69 4.07
C LEU A 130 13.59 -4.65 5.33
N PRO A 131 14.06 -4.04 6.43
CA PRO A 131 13.20 -3.59 7.53
C PRO A 131 12.19 -2.51 7.06
N LEU A 132 10.98 -2.46 7.64
CA LEU A 132 10.02 -1.39 7.29
C LEU A 132 10.46 -0.02 7.80
N SER A 133 11.39 0.05 8.77
CA SER A 133 12.01 1.31 9.18
C SER A 133 12.67 2.06 8.02
N ASP A 134 13.04 1.33 6.96
CA ASP A 134 13.72 1.90 5.80
C ASP A 134 12.73 2.50 4.80
N LEU A 135 11.42 2.41 5.03
CA LEU A 135 10.40 3.03 4.16
C LEU A 135 10.68 4.51 3.89
N HIS A 136 11.03 5.26 4.94
CA HIS A 136 11.37 6.69 4.85
C HIS A 136 12.51 6.96 3.86
N SER A 137 13.48 6.04 3.76
CA SER A 137 14.62 6.17 2.82
C SER A 137 14.23 5.87 1.37
N THR A 138 13.17 5.08 1.16
CA THR A 138 12.66 4.74 -0.18
C THR A 138 11.64 5.75 -0.71
N ALA A 139 11.07 6.57 0.17
CA ALA A 139 10.01 7.52 -0.15
C ALA A 139 10.55 8.71 -0.97
N ASP A 140 9.83 9.06 -2.04
CA ASP A 140 10.06 10.28 -2.80
C ASP A 140 9.05 11.34 -2.37
N THR A 141 9.48 12.22 -1.46
CA THR A 141 8.62 13.26 -0.89
C THR A 141 8.09 14.21 -1.96
N SER A 142 8.83 14.48 -3.04
CA SER A 142 8.39 15.31 -4.15
C SER A 142 7.28 14.63 -4.94
N ALA A 143 7.43 13.34 -5.24
CA ALA A 143 6.40 12.54 -5.90
C ALA A 143 5.13 12.42 -5.02
N ILE A 144 5.30 12.24 -3.71
CA ILE A 144 4.19 12.18 -2.74
C ILE A 144 3.43 13.51 -2.71
N LYS A 145 4.12 14.65 -2.56
CA LYS A 145 3.48 15.97 -2.60
C LYS A 145 2.71 16.17 -3.91
N LYS A 146 3.31 15.81 -5.04
CA LYS A 146 2.70 15.93 -6.36
C LYS A 146 1.44 15.07 -6.50
N ILE A 147 1.48 13.81 -6.05
CA ILE A 147 0.35 12.89 -6.26
C ILE A 147 -0.84 13.20 -5.34
N TYR A 148 -0.57 13.59 -4.10
CA TYR A 148 -1.58 14.01 -3.13
C TYR A 148 -1.98 15.49 -3.27
N LYS A 149 -1.34 16.23 -4.18
CA LYS A 149 -1.47 17.68 -4.40
C LYS A 149 -1.31 18.49 -3.12
N ILE A 150 -0.31 18.13 -2.31
CA ILE A 150 0.04 18.80 -1.06
C ILE A 150 0.92 19.99 -1.41
N ARG A 151 0.58 21.16 -0.87
CA ARG A 151 1.34 22.41 -1.06
C ARG A 151 2.24 22.68 0.12
N ASP A 152 3.28 23.49 -0.09
CA ASP A 152 4.22 23.80 0.99
C ASP A 152 3.59 24.66 2.09
N GLU A 153 2.59 25.48 1.78
CA GLU A 153 1.85 26.27 2.77
C GLU A 153 1.02 25.39 3.72
N GLU A 154 0.52 24.24 3.25
CA GLU A 154 -0.15 23.25 4.11
C GLU A 154 0.83 22.64 5.12
N LEU A 155 2.10 22.54 4.76
CA LEU A 155 3.15 21.95 5.61
C LEU A 155 3.67 22.91 6.68
N GLU A 156 3.23 24.18 6.67
CA GLU A 156 3.47 25.11 7.77
C GLU A 156 2.59 24.79 8.98
N VAL A 157 1.47 24.10 8.78
CA VAL A 157 0.46 23.83 9.81
C VAL A 157 0.28 22.35 10.16
N CYS A 158 0.68 21.42 9.28
CA CYS A 158 0.64 19.98 9.56
C CYS A 158 1.83 19.23 8.95
N SER A 159 2.07 18.01 9.40
CA SER A 159 3.12 17.18 8.80
C SER A 159 2.71 16.63 7.43
N LEU A 160 3.68 16.25 6.60
CA LEU A 160 3.40 15.60 5.32
C LEU A 160 2.58 14.32 5.51
N LEU A 161 2.83 13.56 6.58
CA LEU A 161 2.08 12.35 6.88
C LEU A 161 0.62 12.66 7.20
N ASP A 162 0.36 13.71 8.00
CA ASP A 162 -1.01 14.13 8.34
C ASP A 162 -1.77 14.57 7.10
N ALA A 163 -1.13 15.33 6.20
CA ALA A 163 -1.72 15.74 4.93
C ALA A 163 -2.06 14.52 4.05
N VAL A 164 -1.14 13.55 3.91
CA VAL A 164 -1.38 12.30 3.17
C VAL A 164 -2.54 11.51 3.77
N VAL A 165 -2.53 11.25 5.07
CA VAL A 165 -3.58 10.49 5.77
C VAL A 165 -4.92 11.19 5.68
N THR A 166 -4.95 12.52 5.72
CA THR A 166 -6.17 13.32 5.51
C THR A 166 -6.75 13.07 4.13
N ARG A 167 -5.94 13.10 3.07
CA ARG A 167 -6.39 12.82 1.68
C ARG A 167 -6.84 11.37 1.49
N ILE A 168 -6.15 10.41 2.12
CA ILE A 168 -6.56 8.99 2.15
C ILE A 168 -7.93 8.84 2.81
N SER A 169 -8.17 9.56 3.91
CA SER A 169 -9.41 9.46 4.70
C SER A 169 -10.57 10.16 3.99
N SER A 170 -10.39 11.39 3.52
CA SER A 170 -11.43 12.14 2.81
C SER A 170 -11.72 11.56 1.42
N LYS A 171 -10.72 10.93 0.78
CA LYS A 171 -10.76 10.51 -0.63
C LYS A 171 -11.13 11.66 -1.57
N GLU A 172 -10.65 12.84 -1.20
CA GLU A 172 -10.82 14.08 -1.94
C GLU A 172 -9.48 14.78 -2.09
N ILE A 173 -9.24 15.27 -3.30
CA ILE A 173 -8.15 16.18 -3.56
C ILE A 173 -8.71 17.57 -3.39
N VAL A 174 -8.37 18.22 -2.29
CA VAL A 174 -8.73 19.62 -2.06
C VAL A 174 -7.85 20.46 -2.99
N THR A 175 -8.43 20.98 -4.07
CA THR A 175 -7.84 22.07 -4.85
C THR A 175 -8.38 23.37 -4.30
N LEU A 176 -7.60 24.04 -3.43
CA LEU A 176 -7.84 25.43 -3.03
C LEU A 176 -7.37 26.39 -4.12
#